data_AF-F2ALK5-F1
#
_entry.id   AF-F2ALK5-F1
#
_cell.length_a   1.000
_cell.length_b   1.000
_cell.length_c   1.000
_cell.angle_alpha   90.00
_cell.angle_beta   90.00
_cell.angle_gamma   90.00
#
_symmetry.space_group_name_H-M   'P 1'
#
loop_
_entity.id
_entity.type
_entity.pdbx_description
1 polymer ?
#
loop_
_entity_poly.entity_id
_entity_poly.type
_entity_poly.pdbx_seq_one_letter_code
_entity_poly.pdbx_strand_id
1 'polypeptide(L)'
;MTFAFSPASVLACMASAAVLMTGCTDDSETVRRIQTQRQVALQKQSQQDHLGETVSLLSQFVGLNEEKASRQISYHLNQWSQNQSGDGDPVKMPELASTLTDVLPEENLRGEVLRDDFQPSDVSVLRDAYLFRQAVQWIDNPIREDPLLVDWLKGLSGEIGEDAASQLRTACRLFDWTIRNVAVEPLDSSVSVPPQVPQPPFPFGMKLEGPGYRQTLYQTIWRGRGDSIQRANVFTALCEQAGVISAVLARQSDEDGVLTPWAVGVLAGDQIYLFETELGLPIPGPDQVGIATLEQARKEPTVMRRLDVAGYFDYPLSRTDIQQSVALLNSRMQAISPRMKKLEDGLTGDRRMTLYVNVDAVAEKLDAIPGVAGVRMWTLPLLADIYQAEARRMVERDPLFSFYYTSRWAVLEGQDEMARNLSSGRWQHLTGQFADDDIEGVKGARTRYLEQRAPEFEISDLRINVDLQKRYGLRRGLGIDSSQYDQQLQQIQMFMRLGKRTATHWLALVQYDDGRFDTAANWFEKRVLDEDQMSMWEDSARYNLARAKEHAEEWDEVEELLKSERTYSGHGNRLRARLIDKSFRE
;
A
#
# COMPACT_ATOMS: atom_id res chain seq x y z
N MET A 1 -8.23 94.56 -11.26
CA MET A 1 -6.85 94.50 -10.73
C MET A 1 -6.42 93.05 -10.83
N THR A 2 -5.71 92.73 -11.90
CA THR A 2 -5.48 91.38 -12.40
C THR A 2 -4.19 91.39 -13.23
N PHE A 3 -3.55 90.22 -13.35
CA PHE A 3 -2.47 89.79 -14.29
C PHE A 3 -1.07 89.51 -13.69
N ALA A 4 -0.71 88.20 -13.65
CA ALA A 4 0.16 87.43 -14.59
C ALA A 4 1.72 87.34 -14.50
N PHE A 5 2.17 86.11 -14.84
CA PHE A 5 3.45 85.57 -15.44
C PHE A 5 4.81 85.48 -14.68
N SER A 6 5.41 84.25 -14.71
CA SER A 6 6.81 83.72 -14.94
C SER A 6 8.07 84.53 -14.48
N PRO A 7 9.25 83.95 -14.07
CA PRO A 7 10.10 82.96 -14.82
C PRO A 7 11.12 82.01 -14.08
N ALA A 8 11.71 81.10 -14.89
CA ALA A 8 13.02 80.37 -14.98
C ALA A 8 14.04 80.19 -13.81
N SER A 9 14.72 79.01 -13.76
CA SER A 9 16.19 78.78 -13.51
C SER A 9 16.58 77.27 -13.58
N VAL A 10 17.41 76.78 -14.53
CA VAL A 10 18.87 76.45 -14.55
C VAL A 10 19.35 75.16 -13.79
N LEU A 11 20.14 74.32 -14.54
CA LEU A 11 21.21 73.36 -14.16
C LEU A 11 20.88 71.89 -13.81
N ALA A 12 21.23 70.94 -14.70
CA ALA A 12 22.27 69.90 -14.51
C ALA A 12 22.28 68.88 -15.68
N CYS A 13 23.31 68.92 -16.53
CA CYS A 13 23.66 67.88 -17.49
C CYS A 13 25.19 67.72 -17.50
N MET A 14 25.70 66.51 -17.25
CA MET A 14 27.01 66.11 -17.76
C MET A 14 26.97 64.63 -18.17
N ALA A 15 27.01 64.44 -19.48
CA ALA A 15 27.50 63.24 -20.13
C ALA A 15 28.56 63.70 -21.14
N SER A 16 29.72 63.06 -21.15
CA SER A 16 30.36 62.48 -22.34
C SER A 16 31.88 62.37 -22.26
N ALA A 17 32.34 61.21 -22.72
CA ALA A 17 33.56 60.94 -23.50
C ALA A 17 34.93 61.02 -22.81
N ALA A 18 35.49 59.85 -22.52
CA ALA A 18 36.93 59.62 -22.49
C ALA A 18 37.28 58.40 -23.37
N VAL A 19 38.43 58.54 -24.02
CA VAL A 19 38.97 57.79 -25.15
C VAL A 19 39.51 56.41 -24.74
N LEU A 20 39.42 55.48 -25.70
CA LEU A 20 40.02 54.15 -25.81
C LEU A 20 41.39 54.00 -25.14
N MET A 21 41.57 52.89 -24.41
CA MET A 21 42.68 51.93 -24.57
C MET A 21 42.42 50.70 -23.66
N THR A 22 42.75 49.52 -24.20
CA THR A 22 42.90 48.19 -23.55
C THR A 22 41.72 47.20 -23.58
N GLY A 23 41.99 46.06 -24.23
CA GLY A 23 41.41 44.75 -23.90
C GLY A 23 40.31 44.23 -24.83
N CYS A 24 40.67 43.67 -25.99
CA CYS A 24 39.91 42.51 -26.47
C CYS A 24 40.17 41.40 -25.46
N THR A 25 39.30 41.22 -24.46
CA THR A 25 39.28 40.00 -23.67
C THR A 25 38.88 38.89 -24.62
N ASP A 26 39.77 37.92 -24.80
CA ASP A 26 39.53 36.75 -25.62
C ASP A 26 38.47 35.89 -24.93
N ASP A 27 37.19 36.21 -25.18
CA ASP A 27 36.03 35.49 -24.66
C ASP A 27 36.05 34.00 -25.06
N SER A 28 36.91 33.61 -26.02
CA SER A 28 37.09 32.22 -26.42
C SER A 28 37.69 31.34 -25.32
N GLU A 29 38.55 31.88 -24.44
CA GLU A 29 39.09 31.13 -23.29
C GLU A 29 38.02 30.92 -22.21
N THR A 30 37.20 31.93 -21.95
CA THR A 30 36.09 31.85 -21.00
C THR A 30 35.01 30.89 -21.51
N VAL A 31 34.66 30.97 -22.80
CA VAL A 31 33.71 30.05 -23.44
C VAL A 31 34.27 28.62 -23.48
N ARG A 32 35.55 28.41 -23.82
CA ARG A 32 36.19 27.10 -23.73
C ARG A 32 36.20 26.57 -22.31
N ARG A 33 36.53 27.39 -21.31
CA ARG A 33 36.52 26.96 -19.90
C ARG A 33 35.12 26.57 -19.44
N ILE A 34 34.07 27.31 -19.83
CA ILE A 34 32.67 26.97 -19.56
C ILE A 34 32.28 25.69 -20.30
N GLN A 35 32.71 25.51 -21.55
CA GLN A 35 32.44 24.29 -22.33
C GLN A 35 33.16 23.08 -21.75
N THR A 36 34.44 23.19 -21.36
CA THR A 36 35.20 22.12 -20.70
C THR A 36 34.62 21.81 -19.33
N GLN A 37 34.22 22.81 -18.53
CA GLN A 37 33.54 22.59 -17.26
C GLN A 37 32.19 21.90 -17.44
N ARG A 38 31.40 22.31 -18.45
CA ARG A 38 30.16 21.62 -18.83
C ARG A 38 30.45 20.21 -19.32
N GLN A 39 31.50 19.98 -20.09
CA GLN A 39 31.85 18.67 -20.62
C GLN A 39 32.36 17.72 -19.52
N VAL A 40 33.12 18.23 -18.55
CA VAL A 40 33.53 17.49 -17.34
C VAL A 40 32.34 17.24 -16.41
N ALA A 41 31.43 18.20 -16.26
CA ALA A 41 30.19 18.01 -15.51
C ALA A 41 29.30 16.95 -16.17
N LEU A 42 29.11 17.03 -17.50
CA LEU A 42 28.38 16.05 -18.30
C LEU A 42 29.05 14.67 -18.27
N GLN A 43 30.39 14.58 -18.28
CA GLN A 43 31.10 13.31 -18.12
C GLN A 43 30.98 12.72 -16.72
N LYS A 44 31.06 13.55 -15.66
CA LYS A 44 30.81 13.10 -14.28
C LYS A 44 29.37 12.66 -14.08
N GLN A 45 28.42 13.36 -14.71
CA GLN A 45 27.00 13.07 -14.68
C GLN A 45 26.66 11.80 -15.49
N SER A 46 27.31 11.59 -16.66
CA SER A 46 27.17 10.36 -17.44
C SER A 46 27.82 9.14 -16.78
N GLN A 47 28.74 9.35 -15.83
CA GLN A 47 29.36 8.29 -15.02
C GLN A 47 28.53 7.92 -13.79
N GLN A 48 27.54 8.73 -13.40
CA GLN A 48 26.73 8.46 -12.22
C GLN A 48 25.65 7.42 -12.54
N ASP A 49 25.56 6.37 -11.73
CA ASP A 49 24.51 5.36 -11.82
C ASP A 49 23.19 5.90 -11.23
N HIS A 50 22.49 6.72 -12.01
CA HIS A 50 21.25 7.34 -11.58
C HIS A 50 20.15 6.35 -11.17
N LEU A 51 20.05 5.18 -11.83
CA LEU A 51 19.11 4.14 -11.42
C LEU A 51 19.53 3.51 -10.09
N GLY A 52 20.84 3.35 -9.84
CA GLY A 52 21.38 2.89 -8.57
C GLY A 52 21.03 3.84 -7.43
N GLU A 53 21.18 5.15 -7.64
CA GLU A 53 20.77 6.17 -6.65
C GLU A 53 19.26 6.13 -6.38
N THR A 54 18.45 5.98 -7.43
CA THR A 54 16.99 5.82 -7.26
C THR A 54 16.66 4.60 -6.39
N VAL A 55 17.22 3.42 -6.68
CA VAL A 55 16.96 2.21 -5.89
C VAL A 55 17.48 2.35 -4.46
N SER A 56 18.63 2.98 -4.26
CA SER A 56 19.19 3.28 -2.93
C SER A 56 18.21 4.14 -2.10
N LEU A 57 17.70 5.23 -2.68
CA LEU A 57 16.72 6.10 -2.01
C LEU A 57 15.40 5.36 -1.72
N LEU A 58 14.93 4.50 -2.63
CA LEU A 58 13.74 3.68 -2.42
C LEU A 58 13.93 2.69 -1.27
N SER A 59 15.09 2.04 -1.17
CA SER A 59 15.37 1.07 -0.09
C SER A 59 15.34 1.68 1.31
N GLN A 60 15.61 2.99 1.42
CA GLN A 60 15.68 3.73 2.68
C GLN A 60 14.47 4.65 2.89
N PHE A 61 13.43 4.54 2.07
CA PHE A 61 12.37 5.54 1.93
C PHE A 61 11.74 5.98 3.27
N VAL A 62 11.44 5.03 4.16
CA VAL A 62 10.83 5.29 5.47
C VAL A 62 11.73 6.10 6.42
N GLY A 63 13.05 6.03 6.25
CA GLY A 63 14.01 6.82 7.03
C GLY A 63 14.28 8.22 6.47
N LEU A 64 13.78 8.53 5.27
CA LEU A 64 14.04 9.78 4.56
C LEU A 64 12.89 10.79 4.75
N ASN A 65 13.19 12.06 4.49
CA ASN A 65 12.12 13.04 4.32
C ASN A 65 11.47 12.82 2.95
N GLU A 66 10.19 12.42 2.94
CA GLU A 66 9.44 12.02 1.75
C GLU A 66 9.50 13.05 0.62
N GLU A 67 9.30 14.35 0.92
CA GLU A 67 9.30 15.40 -0.10
C GLU A 67 10.69 15.59 -0.73
N LYS A 68 11.75 15.56 0.10
CA LYS A 68 13.13 15.66 -0.40
C LYS A 68 13.53 14.41 -1.20
N ALA A 69 13.24 13.22 -0.68
CA ALA A 69 13.50 11.96 -1.37
C ALA A 69 12.77 11.90 -2.71
N SER A 70 11.50 12.29 -2.76
CA SER A 70 10.72 12.33 -4.01
C SER A 70 11.34 13.26 -5.04
N ARG A 71 11.75 14.48 -4.65
CA ARG A 71 12.45 15.40 -5.56
C ARG A 71 13.77 14.83 -6.08
N GLN A 72 14.56 14.18 -5.22
CA GLN A 72 15.83 13.56 -5.61
C GLN A 72 15.63 12.37 -6.55
N ILE A 73 14.65 11.51 -6.27
CA ILE A 73 14.30 10.38 -7.14
C ILE A 73 13.85 10.90 -8.51
N SER A 74 12.91 11.85 -8.57
CA SER A 74 12.47 12.44 -9.85
C SER A 74 13.63 13.09 -10.61
N TYR A 75 14.57 13.75 -9.92
CA TYR A 75 15.78 14.28 -10.53
C TYR A 75 16.62 13.17 -11.18
N HIS A 76 16.94 12.10 -10.45
CA HIS A 76 17.74 10.99 -10.97
C HIS A 76 17.07 10.27 -12.14
N LEU A 77 15.75 10.05 -12.07
CA LEU A 77 14.99 9.46 -13.18
C LEU A 77 15.03 10.31 -14.45
N ASN A 78 14.86 11.62 -14.32
CA ASN A 78 14.93 12.53 -15.46
C ASN A 78 16.33 12.62 -16.06
N GLN A 79 17.38 12.59 -15.23
CA GLN A 79 18.76 12.55 -15.71
C GLN A 79 19.08 11.25 -16.45
N TRP A 80 18.62 10.11 -15.91
CA TRP A 80 18.72 8.84 -16.60
C TRP A 80 17.98 8.86 -17.94
N SER A 81 16.73 9.34 -17.98
CA SER A 81 15.90 9.36 -19.19
C SER A 81 16.48 10.22 -20.31
N GLN A 82 17.11 11.36 -19.98
CA GLN A 82 17.78 12.24 -20.94
C GLN A 82 18.95 11.55 -21.66
N ASN A 83 19.62 10.61 -21.00
CA ASN A 83 20.74 9.85 -21.56
C ASN A 83 20.27 8.66 -22.42
N GLN A 84 18.98 8.33 -22.41
CA GLN A 84 18.39 7.26 -23.21
C GLN A 84 17.84 7.86 -24.51
N SER A 85 18.64 7.87 -25.58
CA SER A 85 18.19 8.27 -26.92
C SER A 85 17.24 7.22 -27.50
N GLY A 86 16.10 7.64 -28.04
CA GLY A 86 15.24 6.77 -28.82
C GLY A 86 14.18 7.55 -29.58
N ASP A 87 14.15 7.39 -30.91
CA ASP A 87 12.96 7.63 -31.72
C ASP A 87 11.98 6.48 -31.39
N GLY A 88 11.10 6.73 -30.42
CA GLY A 88 10.01 5.81 -30.11
C GLY A 88 8.88 5.98 -31.12
N ASP A 89 8.15 4.89 -31.38
CA ASP A 89 6.88 4.97 -32.10
C ASP A 89 5.94 5.99 -31.43
N PRO A 90 5.10 6.70 -32.21
CA PRO A 90 4.13 7.63 -31.65
C PRO A 90 3.21 6.89 -30.68
N VAL A 91 3.37 7.21 -29.40
CA VAL A 91 2.66 6.52 -28.35
C VAL A 91 1.18 6.91 -28.37
N LYS A 92 0.33 5.90 -28.45
CA LYS A 92 -1.11 6.05 -28.33
C LYS A 92 -1.54 5.88 -26.89
N MET A 93 -2.56 6.64 -26.52
CA MET A 93 -3.28 6.47 -25.27
C MET A 93 -3.92 5.07 -25.25
N PRO A 94 -3.75 4.27 -24.18
CA PRO A 94 -4.46 3.00 -24.05
C PRO A 94 -5.98 3.21 -24.09
N GLU A 95 -6.71 2.35 -24.79
CA GLU A 95 -8.15 2.50 -24.97
C GLU A 95 -8.88 2.38 -23.63
N LEU A 96 -8.47 1.43 -22.79
CA LEU A 96 -9.06 1.19 -21.47
C LEU A 96 -8.93 2.40 -20.53
N ALA A 97 -7.92 3.25 -20.73
CA ALA A 97 -7.72 4.43 -19.90
C ALA A 97 -8.89 5.42 -19.99
N SER A 98 -9.63 5.44 -21.11
CA SER A 98 -10.84 6.25 -21.28
C SER A 98 -11.91 5.96 -20.22
N THR A 99 -11.90 4.77 -19.60
CA THR A 99 -12.84 4.41 -18.53
C THR A 99 -12.65 5.19 -17.23
N LEU A 100 -11.57 5.97 -17.11
CA LEU A 100 -11.30 6.89 -15.99
C LEU A 100 -11.89 8.29 -16.19
N THR A 101 -12.46 8.61 -17.36
CA THR A 101 -12.96 9.97 -17.65
C THR A 101 -14.14 10.39 -16.78
N ASP A 102 -14.79 9.44 -16.11
CA ASP A 102 -15.84 9.67 -15.12
C ASP A 102 -15.31 10.38 -13.86
N VAL A 103 -14.01 10.27 -13.58
CA VAL A 103 -13.34 10.84 -12.39
C VAL A 103 -12.31 11.90 -12.76
N LEU A 104 -11.57 11.71 -13.87
CA LEU A 104 -10.52 12.63 -14.31
C LEU A 104 -10.80 13.12 -15.73
N PRO A 105 -10.89 14.44 -15.98
CA PRO A 105 -11.11 14.96 -17.33
C PRO A 105 -10.08 14.42 -18.35
N GLU A 106 -10.53 14.17 -19.58
CA GLU A 106 -9.69 13.54 -20.62
C GLU A 106 -8.37 14.29 -20.85
N GLU A 107 -8.39 15.63 -20.86
CA GLU A 107 -7.19 16.45 -21.01
C GLU A 107 -6.17 16.18 -19.91
N ASN A 108 -6.62 16.12 -18.65
CA ASN A 108 -5.75 15.85 -17.50
C ASN A 108 -5.22 14.42 -17.54
N LEU A 109 -6.06 13.46 -17.92
CA LEU A 109 -5.67 12.06 -18.04
C LEU A 109 -4.61 11.88 -19.14
N ARG A 110 -4.82 12.47 -20.32
CA ARG A 110 -3.82 12.48 -21.41
C ARG A 110 -2.53 13.16 -20.98
N GLY A 111 -2.63 14.28 -20.27
CA GLY A 111 -1.50 15.00 -19.72
C GLY A 111 -0.67 14.15 -18.75
N GLU A 112 -1.29 13.37 -17.87
CA GLU A 112 -0.56 12.51 -16.93
C GLU A 112 0.03 11.26 -17.60
N VAL A 113 -0.69 10.62 -18.53
CA VAL A 113 -0.24 9.38 -19.18
C VAL A 113 0.84 9.64 -20.24
N LEU A 114 0.69 10.69 -21.04
CA LEU A 114 1.59 10.97 -22.17
C LEU A 114 2.75 11.93 -21.83
N ARG A 115 2.85 12.38 -20.57
CA ARG A 115 4.01 13.18 -20.13
C ARG A 115 5.30 12.35 -20.20
N ASP A 116 6.36 12.99 -20.71
CA ASP A 116 7.69 12.37 -20.88
C ASP A 116 8.57 12.42 -19.61
N ASP A 117 8.43 13.47 -18.81
CA ASP A 117 9.24 13.68 -17.60
C ASP A 117 8.62 13.04 -16.35
N PHE A 118 9.51 12.58 -15.46
CA PHE A 118 9.14 12.00 -14.18
C PHE A 118 8.89 13.10 -13.15
N GLN A 119 7.77 12.98 -12.44
CA GLN A 119 7.30 13.90 -11.41
C GLN A 119 7.28 13.21 -10.03
N PRO A 120 7.08 13.96 -8.92
CA PRO A 120 6.92 13.36 -7.61
C PRO A 120 5.76 12.35 -7.53
N SER A 121 4.70 12.50 -8.33
CA SER A 121 3.61 11.51 -8.42
C SER A 121 4.10 10.14 -8.90
N ASP A 122 5.04 10.11 -9.83
CA ASP A 122 5.65 8.89 -10.35
C ASP A 122 6.44 8.14 -9.27
N VAL A 123 7.06 8.86 -8.32
CA VAL A 123 7.81 8.27 -7.21
C VAL A 123 6.93 7.38 -6.33
N SER A 124 5.65 7.73 -6.15
CA SER A 124 4.72 6.90 -5.40
C SER A 124 4.52 5.53 -6.04
N VAL A 125 4.51 5.45 -7.37
CA VAL A 125 4.39 4.20 -8.12
C VAL A 125 5.66 3.39 -8.00
N LEU A 126 6.84 4.03 -8.11
CA LEU A 126 8.13 3.34 -7.92
C LEU A 126 8.29 2.79 -6.49
N ARG A 127 7.92 3.57 -5.47
CA ARG A 127 7.96 3.12 -4.06
C ARG A 127 7.10 1.89 -3.86
N ASP A 128 5.89 1.92 -4.40
CA ASP A 128 4.95 0.84 -4.22
C ASP A 128 5.42 -0.38 -5.01
N ALA A 129 5.85 -0.23 -6.27
CA ALA A 129 6.44 -1.31 -7.04
C ALA A 129 7.67 -1.95 -6.36
N TYR A 130 8.58 -1.13 -5.83
CA TYR A 130 9.73 -1.61 -5.07
C TYR A 130 9.29 -2.43 -3.85
N LEU A 131 8.40 -1.88 -3.02
CA LEU A 131 7.94 -2.54 -1.80
C LEU A 131 7.23 -3.87 -2.11
N PHE A 132 6.30 -3.87 -3.07
CA PHE A 132 5.52 -5.05 -3.43
C PHE A 132 6.39 -6.11 -4.10
N ARG A 133 7.38 -5.72 -4.91
CA ARG A 133 8.37 -6.66 -5.43
C ARG A 133 9.14 -7.35 -4.30
N GLN A 134 9.68 -6.57 -3.36
CA GLN A 134 10.42 -7.14 -2.23
C GLN A 134 9.53 -8.09 -1.43
N ALA A 135 8.26 -7.71 -1.22
CA ALA A 135 7.27 -8.56 -0.57
C ALA A 135 7.06 -9.89 -1.31
N VAL A 136 6.75 -9.84 -2.61
CA VAL A 136 6.52 -11.05 -3.43
C VAL A 136 7.70 -12.02 -3.37
N GLN A 137 8.94 -11.51 -3.45
CA GLN A 137 10.16 -12.34 -3.47
C GLN A 137 10.27 -13.27 -2.27
N TRP A 138 9.91 -12.79 -1.07
CA TRP A 138 9.97 -13.64 0.10
C TRP A 138 8.65 -14.34 0.37
N ILE A 139 7.48 -13.75 0.07
CA ILE A 139 6.16 -14.35 0.35
C ILE A 139 5.97 -15.65 -0.43
N ASP A 140 6.36 -15.67 -1.70
CA ASP A 140 6.15 -16.80 -2.62
C ASP A 140 7.08 -17.99 -2.34
N ASN A 141 6.90 -18.61 -1.18
CA ASN A 141 7.67 -19.75 -0.70
C ASN A 141 6.73 -20.90 -0.29
N PRO A 142 7.04 -22.17 -0.63
CA PRO A 142 6.25 -23.33 -0.24
C PRO A 142 5.96 -23.47 1.25
N ILE A 143 6.82 -22.96 2.15
CA ILE A 143 6.59 -23.04 3.60
C ILE A 143 5.31 -22.30 4.05
N ARG A 144 4.76 -21.41 3.20
CA ARG A 144 3.56 -20.61 3.50
C ARG A 144 2.34 -21.05 2.70
N GLU A 145 2.35 -22.27 2.15
CA GLU A 145 1.15 -22.81 1.52
C GLU A 145 0.05 -23.03 2.56
N ASP A 146 -1.18 -22.68 2.20
CA ASP A 146 -2.36 -22.92 3.02
C ASP A 146 -2.62 -24.44 3.10
N PRO A 147 -2.61 -25.07 4.28
CA PRO A 147 -2.87 -26.50 4.44
C PRO A 147 -4.16 -26.97 3.73
N LEU A 148 -5.20 -26.13 3.64
CA LEU A 148 -6.45 -26.46 2.96
C LEU A 148 -6.32 -26.65 1.44
N LEU A 149 -5.27 -26.10 0.82
CA LEU A 149 -5.13 -26.05 -0.62
C LEU A 149 -3.94 -26.85 -1.14
N VAL A 150 -2.98 -27.21 -0.27
CA VAL A 150 -1.73 -27.89 -0.65
C VAL A 150 -1.98 -29.10 -1.55
N ASP A 151 -2.87 -30.01 -1.14
CA ASP A 151 -3.09 -31.26 -1.86
C ASP A 151 -3.88 -31.06 -3.16
N TRP A 152 -4.86 -30.15 -3.16
CA TRP A 152 -5.58 -29.80 -4.38
C TRP A 152 -4.65 -29.14 -5.42
N LEU A 153 -3.80 -28.20 -4.99
CA LEU A 153 -2.85 -27.52 -5.87
C LEU A 153 -1.80 -28.47 -6.46
N LYS A 154 -1.43 -29.57 -5.77
CA LYS A 154 -0.50 -30.57 -6.32
C LYS A 154 -1.09 -31.30 -7.54
N GLY A 155 -2.40 -31.55 -7.56
CA GLY A 155 -3.07 -32.22 -8.67
C GLY A 155 -3.35 -31.31 -9.87
N LEU A 156 -3.45 -30.00 -9.65
CA LEU A 156 -3.99 -29.04 -10.59
C LEU A 156 -3.15 -28.85 -11.87
N SER A 157 -1.84 -29.09 -11.83
CA SER A 157 -0.96 -28.98 -13.01
C SER A 157 -1.41 -29.86 -14.18
N GLY A 158 -2.00 -31.03 -13.89
CA GLY A 158 -2.52 -31.92 -14.92
C GLY A 158 -3.77 -31.41 -15.64
N GLU A 159 -4.48 -30.45 -15.02
CA GLU A 159 -5.75 -29.90 -15.52
C GLU A 159 -5.56 -28.61 -16.30
N ILE A 160 -4.76 -27.67 -15.77
CA ILE A 160 -4.60 -26.32 -16.35
C ILE A 160 -3.20 -26.04 -16.89
N GLY A 161 -2.28 -27.01 -16.77
CA GLY A 161 -0.87 -26.85 -17.14
C GLY A 161 -0.01 -26.27 -16.03
N GLU A 162 1.30 -26.54 -16.09
CA GLU A 162 2.25 -26.21 -15.03
C GLU A 162 2.39 -24.71 -14.78
N ASP A 163 2.47 -23.90 -15.83
CA ASP A 163 2.64 -22.44 -15.70
C ASP A 163 1.42 -21.80 -15.01
N ALA A 164 0.21 -22.21 -15.42
CA ALA A 164 -1.04 -21.71 -14.83
C ALA A 164 -1.22 -22.19 -13.38
N ALA A 165 -0.89 -23.45 -13.09
CA ALA A 165 -0.92 -23.98 -11.72
C ALA A 165 0.09 -23.27 -10.81
N SER A 166 1.29 -22.96 -11.33
CA SER A 166 2.29 -22.17 -10.61
C SER A 166 1.78 -20.76 -10.32
N GLN A 167 1.19 -20.08 -11.30
CA GLN A 167 0.60 -18.75 -11.12
C GLN A 167 -0.52 -18.75 -10.06
N LEU A 168 -1.41 -19.75 -10.09
CA LEU A 168 -2.47 -19.86 -9.09
C LEU A 168 -1.91 -20.17 -7.69
N ARG A 169 -0.88 -21.02 -7.59
CA ARG A 169 -0.20 -21.32 -6.32
C ARG A 169 0.44 -20.06 -5.72
N THR A 170 1.12 -19.27 -6.54
CA THR A 170 1.64 -17.94 -6.14
C THR A 170 0.49 -17.05 -5.66
N ALA A 171 -0.60 -16.93 -6.42
CA ALA A 171 -1.76 -16.13 -6.02
C ALA A 171 -2.37 -16.58 -4.67
N CYS A 172 -2.45 -17.89 -4.41
CA CYS A 172 -2.93 -18.41 -3.13
C CYS A 172 -2.06 -17.95 -1.95
N ARG A 173 -0.73 -18.00 -2.10
CA ARG A 173 0.23 -17.53 -1.07
C ARG A 173 0.12 -16.03 -0.85
N LEU A 174 -0.01 -15.24 -1.93
CA LEU A 174 -0.18 -13.79 -1.85
C LEU A 174 -1.52 -13.39 -1.20
N PHE A 175 -2.59 -14.14 -1.49
CA PHE A 175 -3.89 -13.94 -0.87
C PHE A 175 -3.84 -14.25 0.62
N ASP A 176 -3.36 -15.44 1.01
CA ASP A 176 -3.21 -15.84 2.42
C ASP A 176 -2.37 -14.82 3.19
N TRP A 177 -1.25 -14.39 2.63
CA TRP A 177 -0.42 -13.35 3.22
C TRP A 177 -1.19 -12.03 3.41
N THR A 178 -1.95 -11.60 2.41
CA THR A 178 -2.76 -10.37 2.48
C THR A 178 -3.77 -10.43 3.62
N ILE A 179 -4.50 -11.54 3.76
CA ILE A 179 -5.50 -11.71 4.82
C ILE A 179 -4.86 -11.70 6.21
N ARG A 180 -3.70 -12.35 6.37
CA ARG A 180 -2.95 -12.39 7.64
C ARG A 180 -2.32 -11.05 8.02
N ASN A 181 -1.75 -10.33 7.05
CA ASN A 181 -0.93 -9.13 7.29
C ASN A 181 -1.69 -7.79 7.18
N VAL A 182 -2.91 -7.80 6.65
CA VAL A 182 -3.79 -6.63 6.61
C VAL A 182 -5.01 -6.94 7.47
N ALA A 183 -5.02 -6.53 8.74
CA ALA A 183 -6.17 -6.74 9.62
C ALA A 183 -7.40 -6.00 9.09
N VAL A 184 -8.54 -6.71 9.02
CA VAL A 184 -9.78 -6.15 8.47
C VAL A 184 -10.31 -5.04 9.37
N GLU A 185 -10.76 -3.97 8.74
CA GLU A 185 -11.56 -2.91 9.35
C GLU A 185 -12.98 -2.91 8.72
N PRO A 186 -14.00 -2.36 9.41
CA PRO A 186 -15.32 -2.21 8.81
C PRO A 186 -15.27 -1.49 7.46
N LEU A 187 -16.12 -1.91 6.53
CA LEU A 187 -16.24 -1.29 5.21
C LEU A 187 -16.58 0.21 5.33
N ASP A 188 -17.60 0.55 6.12
CA ASP A 188 -17.87 1.94 6.51
C ASP A 188 -17.42 2.18 7.96
N SER A 189 -16.40 3.02 8.15
CA SER A 189 -15.97 3.45 9.49
C SER A 189 -16.25 4.92 9.78
N SER A 190 -17.05 5.59 8.94
CA SER A 190 -17.45 6.98 9.15
C SER A 190 -18.20 7.17 10.47
N VAL A 191 -18.91 6.14 10.93
CA VAL A 191 -19.59 6.12 12.25
C VAL A 191 -18.65 6.19 13.45
N SER A 192 -17.37 5.85 13.26
CA SER A 192 -16.34 5.92 14.31
C SER A 192 -15.68 7.30 14.42
N VAL A 193 -16.01 8.23 13.50
CA VAL A 193 -15.53 9.60 13.55
C VAL A 193 -16.24 10.34 14.69
N PRO A 194 -15.52 10.94 15.66
CA PRO A 194 -16.15 11.70 16.74
C PRO A 194 -17.01 12.85 16.21
N PRO A 195 -18.21 13.11 16.76
CA PRO A 195 -19.14 14.12 16.24
C PRO A 195 -18.57 15.55 16.15
N GLN A 196 -17.59 15.87 17.00
CA GLN A 196 -16.91 17.16 17.01
C GLN A 196 -15.93 17.34 15.84
N VAL A 197 -15.44 16.26 15.23
CA VAL A 197 -14.50 16.35 14.11
C VAL A 197 -15.27 16.82 12.87
N PRO A 198 -14.81 17.88 12.17
CA PRO A 198 -15.48 18.33 10.96
C PRO A 198 -15.58 17.23 9.91
N GLN A 199 -16.78 17.04 9.34
CA GLN A 199 -17.06 16.08 8.27
C GLN A 199 -17.47 16.81 6.99
N PRO A 200 -16.58 17.58 6.35
CA PRO A 200 -16.91 18.22 5.09
C PRO A 200 -17.15 17.15 4.02
N PRO A 201 -18.03 17.40 3.03
CA PRO A 201 -18.14 16.53 1.87
C PRO A 201 -16.82 16.58 1.08
N PHE A 202 -16.27 15.41 0.77
CA PHE A 202 -15.16 15.29 -0.16
C PHE A 202 -15.71 15.22 -1.60
N PRO A 203 -14.90 15.47 -2.65
CA PRO A 203 -15.33 15.31 -4.04
C PRO A 203 -15.98 13.94 -4.32
N PHE A 204 -16.81 13.86 -5.36
CA PHE A 204 -17.48 12.62 -5.77
C PHE A 204 -18.37 11.97 -4.69
N GLY A 205 -18.86 12.77 -3.72
CA GLY A 205 -19.69 12.26 -2.64
C GLY A 205 -18.93 11.42 -1.61
N MET A 206 -17.59 11.47 -1.62
CA MET A 206 -16.77 10.76 -0.65
C MET A 206 -17.06 11.24 0.78
N LYS A 207 -17.03 10.29 1.72
CA LYS A 207 -17.17 10.54 3.16
C LYS A 207 -15.82 10.38 3.84
N LEU A 208 -15.63 11.09 4.95
CA LEU A 208 -14.49 10.84 5.81
C LEU A 208 -14.53 9.38 6.32
N GLU A 209 -13.43 8.63 6.18
CA GLU A 209 -13.33 7.22 6.57
C GLU A 209 -14.26 6.26 5.80
N GLY A 210 -14.63 6.65 4.58
CA GLY A 210 -15.41 5.81 3.67
C GLY A 210 -14.64 4.61 3.09
N PRO A 211 -15.37 3.66 2.47
CA PRO A 211 -14.85 2.36 2.03
C PRO A 211 -13.82 2.48 0.91
N GLY A 212 -12.72 1.72 1.02
CA GLY A 212 -11.73 1.58 -0.04
C GLY A 212 -10.72 2.73 -0.10
N TYR A 213 -11.18 3.98 -0.23
CA TYR A 213 -10.34 5.13 -0.58
C TYR A 213 -9.73 5.86 0.63
N ARG A 214 -10.13 5.55 1.86
CA ARG A 214 -9.63 6.21 3.09
C ARG A 214 -8.11 6.05 3.33
N GLN A 215 -7.48 5.07 2.67
CA GLN A 215 -6.05 4.84 2.68
C GLN A 215 -5.58 4.52 1.27
N THR A 216 -4.38 4.97 0.92
CA THR A 216 -3.71 4.54 -0.33
C THR A 216 -3.21 3.11 -0.21
N LEU A 217 -2.88 2.49 -1.34
CA LEU A 217 -2.27 1.15 -1.39
C LEU A 217 -1.06 1.02 -0.44
N TYR A 218 -0.17 2.02 -0.46
CA TYR A 218 0.99 2.09 0.43
C TYR A 218 0.59 2.15 1.90
N GLN A 219 -0.35 3.04 2.25
CA GLN A 219 -0.81 3.18 3.62
C GLN A 219 -1.44 1.88 4.12
N THR A 220 -2.25 1.19 3.31
CA THR A 220 -2.88 -0.08 3.69
C THR A 220 -1.85 -1.17 4.01
N ILE A 221 -0.90 -1.44 3.10
CA ILE A 221 0.09 -2.50 3.34
C ILE A 221 1.04 -2.15 4.49
N TRP A 222 1.44 -0.88 4.57
CA TRP A 222 2.39 -0.41 5.58
C TRP A 222 1.77 -0.37 6.97
N ARG A 223 0.56 0.19 7.13
CA ARG A 223 -0.16 0.20 8.41
C ARG A 223 -0.72 -1.16 8.79
N GLY A 224 -0.82 -2.10 7.85
CA GLY A 224 -1.29 -3.47 8.09
C GLY A 224 -2.76 -3.53 8.50
N ARG A 225 -3.58 -2.54 8.12
CA ARG A 225 -5.02 -2.49 8.36
C ARG A 225 -5.76 -1.88 7.17
N GLY A 226 -6.96 -2.37 6.91
CA GLY A 226 -7.86 -1.79 5.91
C GLY A 226 -9.16 -2.58 5.76
N ASP A 227 -10.12 -2.02 5.05
CA ASP A 227 -11.34 -2.76 4.69
C ASP A 227 -11.09 -3.86 3.63
N SER A 228 -12.13 -4.62 3.31
CA SER A 228 -12.12 -5.67 2.30
C SER A 228 -11.75 -5.17 0.90
N ILE A 229 -12.12 -3.94 0.55
CA ILE A 229 -11.78 -3.32 -0.74
C ILE A 229 -10.27 -2.96 -0.77
N GLN A 230 -9.74 -2.44 0.34
CA GLN A 230 -8.31 -2.16 0.50
C GLN A 230 -7.46 -3.45 0.50
N ARG A 231 -7.97 -4.55 1.08
CA ARG A 231 -7.36 -5.88 0.94
C ARG A 231 -7.33 -6.35 -0.51
N ALA A 232 -8.41 -6.16 -1.27
CA ALA A 232 -8.44 -6.48 -2.70
C ALA A 232 -7.40 -5.65 -3.49
N ASN A 233 -7.22 -4.39 -3.13
CA ASN A 233 -6.19 -3.51 -3.70
C ASN A 233 -4.77 -4.04 -3.41
N VAL A 234 -4.47 -4.44 -2.17
CA VAL A 234 -3.17 -5.05 -1.82
C VAL A 234 -2.95 -6.37 -2.56
N PHE A 235 -3.95 -7.25 -2.56
CA PHE A 235 -3.83 -8.58 -3.18
C PHE A 235 -3.57 -8.47 -4.70
N THR A 236 -4.35 -7.66 -5.41
CA THR A 236 -4.18 -7.48 -6.86
C THR A 236 -2.86 -6.80 -7.22
N ALA A 237 -2.35 -5.87 -6.39
CA ALA A 237 -1.04 -5.26 -6.60
C ALA A 237 0.12 -6.24 -6.35
N LEU A 238 -0.01 -7.19 -5.41
CA LEU A 238 0.95 -8.28 -5.23
C LEU A 238 0.95 -9.22 -6.44
N CYS A 239 -0.24 -9.57 -6.95
CA CYS A 239 -0.38 -10.38 -8.16
C CYS A 239 0.28 -9.71 -9.38
N GLU A 240 0.11 -8.39 -9.54
CA GLU A 240 0.75 -7.63 -10.62
C GLU A 240 2.29 -7.73 -10.57
N GLN A 241 2.91 -7.54 -9.40
CA GLN A 241 4.36 -7.72 -9.25
C GLN A 241 4.82 -9.17 -9.44
N ALA A 242 3.95 -10.14 -9.18
CA ALA A 242 4.22 -11.56 -9.43
C ALA A 242 3.98 -11.96 -10.90
N GLY A 243 3.52 -11.05 -11.77
CA GLY A 243 3.15 -11.36 -13.16
C GLY A 243 1.89 -12.22 -13.28
N VAL A 244 1.02 -12.22 -12.26
CA VAL A 244 -0.25 -12.93 -12.24
C VAL A 244 -1.38 -11.96 -12.61
N ILE A 245 -2.13 -12.29 -13.66
CA ILE A 245 -3.27 -11.47 -14.08
C ILE A 245 -4.40 -11.61 -13.06
N SER A 246 -4.82 -10.48 -12.49
CA SER A 246 -5.95 -10.43 -11.55
C SER A 246 -6.78 -9.17 -11.78
N ALA A 247 -8.06 -9.23 -11.39
CA ALA A 247 -8.97 -8.10 -11.47
C ALA A 247 -10.00 -8.18 -10.34
N VAL A 248 -10.47 -7.02 -9.88
CA VAL A 248 -11.62 -6.97 -8.98
C VAL A 248 -12.88 -7.15 -9.81
N LEU A 249 -13.68 -8.17 -9.50
CA LEU A 249 -14.97 -8.40 -10.15
C LEU A 249 -16.03 -7.52 -9.47
N ALA A 250 -16.79 -6.81 -10.28
CA ALA A 250 -17.86 -5.95 -9.83
C ALA A 250 -19.19 -6.29 -10.49
N ARG A 251 -20.27 -6.18 -9.72
CA ARG A 251 -21.64 -6.19 -10.24
C ARG A 251 -21.97 -4.80 -10.75
N GLN A 252 -22.71 -4.74 -11.85
CA GLN A 252 -23.28 -3.49 -12.34
C GLN A 252 -24.74 -3.40 -11.92
N SER A 253 -25.11 -2.28 -11.30
CA SER A 253 -26.50 -1.94 -11.02
C SER A 253 -27.25 -1.64 -12.32
N ASP A 254 -28.41 -2.27 -12.52
CA ASP A 254 -29.28 -2.01 -13.67
C ASP A 254 -29.93 -0.61 -13.62
N GLU A 255 -30.04 -0.01 -12.43
CA GLU A 255 -30.73 1.28 -12.23
C GLU A 255 -29.86 2.49 -12.59
N ASP A 256 -28.61 2.48 -12.15
CA ASP A 256 -27.71 3.64 -12.21
C ASP A 256 -26.31 3.31 -12.78
N GLY A 257 -26.07 2.05 -13.16
CA GLY A 257 -24.80 1.61 -13.74
C GLY A 257 -23.65 1.54 -12.73
N VAL A 258 -23.90 1.75 -11.44
CA VAL A 258 -22.86 1.73 -10.39
C VAL A 258 -22.22 0.36 -10.31
N LEU A 259 -20.89 0.35 -10.26
CA LEU A 259 -20.07 -0.85 -10.15
C LEU A 259 -19.76 -1.12 -8.69
N THR A 260 -20.24 -2.25 -8.17
CA THR A 260 -20.00 -2.70 -6.79
C THR A 260 -19.05 -3.89 -6.79
N PRO A 261 -17.81 -3.73 -6.32
CA PRO A 261 -16.88 -4.84 -6.10
C PRO A 261 -17.49 -5.95 -5.25
N TRP A 262 -17.16 -7.21 -5.55
CA TRP A 262 -17.60 -8.34 -4.74
C TRP A 262 -16.54 -9.43 -4.50
N ALA A 263 -15.62 -9.64 -5.45
CA ALA A 263 -14.52 -10.59 -5.30
C ALA A 263 -13.31 -10.17 -6.14
N VAL A 264 -12.17 -10.81 -5.91
CA VAL A 264 -11.01 -10.77 -6.81
C VAL A 264 -11.01 -12.03 -7.66
N GLY A 265 -10.90 -11.85 -8.98
CA GLY A 265 -10.67 -12.92 -9.94
C GLY A 265 -9.19 -13.01 -10.31
N VAL A 266 -8.62 -14.21 -10.28
CA VAL A 266 -7.26 -14.51 -10.77
C VAL A 266 -7.36 -15.36 -12.01
N LEU A 267 -6.78 -14.89 -13.12
CA LEU A 267 -6.73 -15.64 -14.36
C LEU A 267 -5.59 -16.66 -14.30
N ALA A 268 -5.92 -17.95 -14.42
CA ALA A 268 -4.96 -19.04 -14.54
C ALA A 268 -5.46 -20.02 -15.61
N GLY A 269 -4.66 -20.22 -16.66
CA GLY A 269 -5.13 -20.86 -17.88
C GLY A 269 -6.26 -20.05 -18.51
N ASP A 270 -7.35 -20.72 -18.87
CA ASP A 270 -8.55 -20.10 -19.47
C ASP A 270 -9.70 -19.96 -18.44
N GLN A 271 -9.38 -19.90 -17.15
CA GLN A 271 -10.35 -19.81 -16.05
C GLN A 271 -10.01 -18.64 -15.12
N ILE A 272 -11.06 -18.01 -14.56
CA ILE A 272 -10.92 -17.02 -13.48
C ILE A 272 -11.26 -17.70 -12.15
N TYR A 273 -10.28 -17.84 -11.24
CA TYR A 273 -10.44 -18.36 -9.89
C TYR A 273 -10.83 -17.25 -8.90
N LEU A 274 -11.73 -17.54 -7.96
CA LEU A 274 -12.39 -16.53 -7.15
C LEU A 274 -11.85 -16.44 -5.72
N PHE A 275 -11.55 -15.21 -5.29
CA PHE A 275 -11.04 -14.87 -3.97
C PHE A 275 -11.89 -13.80 -3.31
N GLU A 276 -12.36 -14.04 -2.09
CA GLU A 276 -13.25 -13.11 -1.36
C GLU A 276 -12.48 -12.49 -0.18
N THR A 277 -12.20 -11.19 -0.26
CA THR A 277 -11.36 -10.46 0.71
C THR A 277 -12.08 -9.98 1.98
N GLU A 278 -13.40 -9.84 1.96
CA GLU A 278 -14.25 -9.61 3.12
C GLU A 278 -14.36 -10.87 3.97
N LEU A 279 -14.59 -12.01 3.33
CA LEU A 279 -14.56 -13.30 4.01
C LEU A 279 -13.14 -13.71 4.38
N GLY A 280 -12.15 -13.27 3.60
CA GLY A 280 -10.75 -13.66 3.81
C GLY A 280 -10.46 -15.12 3.47
N LEU A 281 -11.19 -15.70 2.52
CA LEU A 281 -10.92 -17.01 1.95
C LEU A 281 -11.13 -17.02 0.43
N PRO A 282 -10.44 -17.89 -0.32
CA PRO A 282 -10.86 -18.26 -1.66
C PRO A 282 -12.28 -18.81 -1.65
N ILE A 283 -13.09 -18.54 -2.67
CA ILE A 283 -14.44 -19.10 -2.74
C ILE A 283 -14.31 -20.61 -2.95
N PRO A 284 -14.86 -21.47 -2.06
CA PRO A 284 -14.69 -22.92 -2.18
C PRO A 284 -15.33 -23.45 -3.45
N GLY A 285 -14.62 -24.35 -4.13
CA GLY A 285 -15.10 -25.01 -5.35
C GLY A 285 -16.37 -25.87 -5.15
N PRO A 286 -16.86 -26.47 -6.25
CA PRO A 286 -17.81 -27.58 -6.18
C PRO A 286 -17.34 -28.62 -5.16
N ASP A 287 -18.32 -29.18 -4.46
CA ASP A 287 -18.11 -30.01 -3.26
C ASP A 287 -17.12 -29.50 -2.20
N GLN A 288 -16.91 -28.19 -2.10
CA GLN A 288 -15.98 -27.57 -1.13
C GLN A 288 -14.53 -28.05 -1.30
N VAL A 289 -14.15 -28.41 -2.52
CA VAL A 289 -12.78 -28.81 -2.87
C VAL A 289 -12.13 -27.69 -3.68
N GLY A 290 -10.94 -27.28 -3.27
CA GLY A 290 -10.16 -26.27 -4.00
C GLY A 290 -10.88 -24.92 -4.11
N ILE A 291 -10.57 -24.20 -5.19
CA ILE A 291 -11.07 -22.85 -5.44
C ILE A 291 -12.05 -22.87 -6.60
N ALA A 292 -13.22 -22.26 -6.40
CA ALA A 292 -14.22 -22.09 -7.43
C ALA A 292 -13.75 -21.15 -8.53
N THR A 293 -14.13 -21.47 -9.76
CA THR A 293 -13.99 -20.55 -10.89
C THR A 293 -15.25 -19.72 -11.10
N LEU A 294 -15.12 -18.57 -11.77
CA LEU A 294 -16.25 -17.71 -12.16
C LEU A 294 -17.30 -18.51 -12.94
N GLU A 295 -16.85 -19.41 -13.81
CA GLU A 295 -17.73 -20.31 -14.55
C GLU A 295 -18.55 -21.20 -13.61
N GLN A 296 -17.91 -21.86 -12.65
CA GLN A 296 -18.58 -22.73 -11.67
C GLN A 296 -19.57 -21.93 -10.81
N ALA A 297 -19.17 -20.78 -10.29
CA ALA A 297 -20.03 -19.94 -9.45
C ALA A 297 -21.30 -19.45 -10.19
N ARG A 298 -21.19 -19.22 -11.50
CA ARG A 298 -22.33 -18.83 -12.36
C ARG A 298 -23.25 -19.98 -12.69
N LYS A 299 -22.71 -21.19 -12.89
CA LYS A 299 -23.48 -22.36 -13.31
C LYS A 299 -24.10 -23.12 -12.14
N GLU A 300 -23.39 -23.24 -11.02
CA GLU A 300 -23.75 -24.08 -9.88
C GLU A 300 -24.24 -23.24 -8.69
N PRO A 301 -25.56 -23.21 -8.39
CA PRO A 301 -26.10 -22.41 -7.29
C PRO A 301 -25.51 -22.75 -5.92
N THR A 302 -25.02 -23.97 -5.75
CA THR A 302 -24.44 -24.48 -4.51
C THR A 302 -23.11 -23.81 -4.16
N VAL A 303 -22.36 -23.29 -5.13
CA VAL A 303 -21.09 -22.59 -4.89
C VAL A 303 -21.33 -21.34 -4.04
N MET A 304 -22.24 -20.46 -4.48
CA MET A 304 -22.56 -19.24 -3.73
C MET A 304 -23.34 -19.52 -2.44
N ARG A 305 -24.31 -20.46 -2.47
CA ARG A 305 -25.10 -20.83 -1.28
C ARG A 305 -24.24 -21.38 -0.14
N ARG A 306 -23.11 -22.02 -0.44
CA ARG A 306 -22.20 -22.52 0.60
C ARG A 306 -21.47 -21.39 1.32
N LEU A 307 -21.49 -20.16 0.81
CA LEU A 307 -20.98 -19.02 1.56
C LEU A 307 -21.93 -18.61 2.70
N ASP A 308 -23.16 -19.14 2.75
CA ASP A 308 -24.05 -18.97 3.90
C ASP A 308 -23.52 -19.74 5.12
N VAL A 309 -23.73 -19.17 6.31
CA VAL A 309 -23.56 -19.84 7.60
C VAL A 309 -24.91 -19.83 8.31
N ALA A 310 -25.58 -20.98 8.29
CA ALA A 310 -26.94 -21.15 8.78
C ALA A 310 -27.13 -20.59 10.20
N GLY A 311 -28.11 -19.68 10.35
CA GLY A 311 -28.44 -19.04 11.63
C GLY A 311 -27.44 -17.98 12.09
N TYR A 312 -26.43 -17.65 11.28
CA TYR A 312 -25.39 -16.68 11.62
C TYR A 312 -25.24 -15.58 10.59
N PHE A 313 -25.12 -15.93 9.30
CA PHE A 313 -24.89 -14.97 8.22
C PHE A 313 -25.40 -15.54 6.89
N ASP A 314 -26.17 -14.73 6.17
CA ASP A 314 -26.61 -15.01 4.81
C ASP A 314 -25.73 -14.20 3.85
N TYR A 315 -25.05 -14.88 2.93
CA TYR A 315 -24.21 -14.21 1.94
C TYR A 315 -25.10 -13.42 0.98
N PRO A 316 -24.82 -12.12 0.76
CA PRO A 316 -25.77 -11.24 0.10
C PRO A 316 -25.90 -11.50 -1.40
N LEU A 317 -25.03 -12.34 -1.98
CA LEU A 317 -24.99 -12.60 -3.41
C LEU A 317 -25.30 -14.06 -3.72
N SER A 318 -26.16 -14.25 -4.71
CA SER A 318 -26.46 -15.54 -5.30
C SER A 318 -25.79 -15.69 -6.67
N ARG A 319 -25.92 -16.87 -7.30
CA ARG A 319 -25.43 -17.08 -8.66
C ARG A 319 -26.04 -16.11 -9.69
N THR A 320 -27.24 -15.58 -9.45
CA THR A 320 -27.91 -14.69 -10.41
C THR A 320 -27.29 -13.30 -10.37
N ASP A 321 -26.86 -12.85 -9.20
CA ASP A 321 -26.25 -11.54 -9.00
C ASP A 321 -24.86 -11.41 -9.64
N ILE A 322 -24.20 -12.54 -9.90
CA ILE A 322 -22.84 -12.60 -10.48
C ILE A 322 -22.81 -13.20 -11.90
N GLN A 323 -23.97 -13.32 -12.57
CA GLN A 323 -24.01 -13.90 -13.93
C GLN A 323 -23.15 -13.16 -14.94
N GLN A 324 -23.02 -11.86 -14.75
CA GLN A 324 -22.21 -10.96 -15.55
C GLN A 324 -21.46 -10.04 -14.58
N SER A 325 -20.14 -10.10 -14.63
CA SER A 325 -19.26 -9.25 -13.82
C SER A 325 -18.47 -8.32 -14.73
N VAL A 326 -18.24 -7.09 -14.29
CA VAL A 326 -17.26 -6.20 -14.89
C VAL A 326 -15.92 -6.42 -14.19
N ALA A 327 -14.86 -6.65 -14.95
CA ALA A 327 -13.52 -6.78 -14.40
C ALA A 327 -12.87 -5.39 -14.25
N LEU A 328 -12.45 -5.04 -13.04
CA LEU A 328 -11.80 -3.77 -12.70
C LEU A 328 -10.29 -4.00 -12.51
N LEU A 329 -9.49 -3.44 -13.43
CA LEU A 329 -8.03 -3.55 -13.39
C LEU A 329 -7.44 -2.58 -12.37
N ASN A 330 -6.71 -3.12 -11.40
CA ASN A 330 -5.99 -2.34 -10.42
C ASN A 330 -4.67 -1.82 -10.99
N SER A 331 -4.72 -0.73 -11.75
CA SER A 331 -3.52 -0.08 -12.28
C SER A 331 -3.62 1.43 -12.17
N ARG A 332 -2.50 2.09 -11.91
CA ARG A 332 -2.44 3.56 -11.82
C ARG A 332 -2.19 4.17 -13.19
N MET A 333 -2.67 5.40 -13.39
CA MET A 333 -2.45 6.13 -14.64
C MET A 333 -0.97 6.30 -15.00
N GLN A 334 -0.07 6.40 -14.02
CA GLN A 334 1.37 6.43 -14.27
C GLN A 334 1.88 5.07 -14.78
N ALA A 335 1.35 3.95 -14.30
CA ALA A 335 1.78 2.60 -14.66
C ALA A 335 1.35 2.18 -16.08
N ILE A 336 0.52 2.98 -16.76
CA ILE A 336 0.19 2.76 -18.18
C ILE A 336 0.94 3.73 -19.10
N SER A 337 1.85 4.53 -18.53
CA SER A 337 2.59 5.55 -19.26
C SER A 337 3.81 5.00 -20.02
N PRO A 338 4.21 5.63 -21.12
CA PRO A 338 5.39 5.22 -21.88
C PRO A 338 6.68 5.43 -21.11
N ARG A 339 6.74 6.48 -20.27
CA ARG A 339 7.90 6.75 -19.40
C ARG A 339 8.12 5.62 -18.40
N MET A 340 7.06 5.03 -17.84
CA MET A 340 7.19 3.87 -16.94
C MET A 340 7.61 2.62 -17.70
N LYS A 341 7.09 2.40 -18.92
CA LYS A 341 7.57 1.30 -19.78
C LYS A 341 9.05 1.42 -20.07
N LYS A 342 9.50 2.60 -20.50
CA LYS A 342 10.91 2.89 -20.76
C LYS A 342 11.76 2.63 -19.52
N LEU A 343 11.29 3.07 -18.35
CA LEU A 343 11.99 2.85 -17.08
C LEU A 343 12.09 1.37 -16.73
N GLU A 344 10.99 0.62 -16.85
CA GLU A 344 10.96 -0.84 -16.63
C GLU A 344 12.00 -1.55 -17.51
N ASP A 345 12.01 -1.26 -18.82
CA ASP A 345 12.97 -1.83 -19.78
C ASP A 345 14.44 -1.52 -19.41
N GLY A 346 14.67 -0.38 -18.75
CA GLY A 346 15.98 0.05 -18.26
C GLY A 346 16.45 -0.62 -16.96
N LEU A 347 15.55 -1.24 -16.19
CA LEU A 347 15.89 -1.90 -14.94
C LEU A 347 16.44 -3.30 -15.20
N THR A 348 17.63 -3.59 -14.65
CA THR A 348 18.34 -4.87 -14.85
C THR A 348 18.76 -5.50 -13.52
N GLY A 349 19.05 -6.81 -13.56
CA GLY A 349 19.50 -7.57 -12.38
C GLY A 349 18.56 -7.43 -11.19
N ASP A 350 19.12 -7.15 -10.02
CA ASP A 350 18.41 -7.03 -8.75
C ASP A 350 17.49 -5.80 -8.66
N ARG A 351 17.44 -4.95 -9.70
CA ARG A 351 16.58 -3.75 -9.76
C ARG A 351 15.28 -3.99 -10.53
N ARG A 352 15.13 -5.12 -11.23
CA ARG A 352 13.94 -5.43 -12.04
C ARG A 352 12.67 -5.44 -11.20
N MET A 353 11.71 -4.58 -11.51
CA MET A 353 10.38 -4.56 -10.91
C MET A 353 9.35 -4.19 -11.97
N THR A 354 8.10 -4.64 -11.82
CA THR A 354 7.03 -4.25 -12.73
C THR A 354 6.67 -2.78 -12.46
N LEU A 355 6.75 -1.93 -13.48
CA LEU A 355 6.35 -0.51 -13.44
C LEU A 355 5.32 -0.18 -14.52
N TYR A 356 5.22 -1.01 -15.56
CA TYR A 356 4.32 -0.81 -16.68
C TYR A 356 3.35 -1.98 -16.87
N VAL A 357 2.11 -1.64 -17.23
CA VAL A 357 1.09 -2.62 -17.58
C VAL A 357 0.47 -2.26 -18.93
N ASN A 358 0.49 -3.22 -19.86
CA ASN A 358 -0.31 -3.14 -21.07
C ASN A 358 -1.77 -3.51 -20.75
N VAL A 359 -2.53 -2.54 -20.26
CA VAL A 359 -3.91 -2.75 -19.79
C VAL A 359 -4.88 -3.19 -20.88
N ASP A 360 -4.66 -2.81 -22.14
CA ASP A 360 -5.51 -3.24 -23.26
C ASP A 360 -5.31 -4.74 -23.55
N ALA A 361 -4.06 -5.22 -23.52
CA ALA A 361 -3.77 -6.66 -23.68
C ALA A 361 -4.27 -7.51 -22.51
N VAL A 362 -4.25 -6.97 -21.28
CA VAL A 362 -4.85 -7.64 -20.11
C VAL A 362 -6.37 -7.65 -20.24
N ALA A 363 -6.97 -6.55 -20.69
CA ALA A 363 -8.41 -6.46 -20.90
C ALA A 363 -8.90 -7.47 -21.94
N GLU A 364 -8.21 -7.61 -23.07
CA GLU A 364 -8.55 -8.60 -24.11
C GLU A 364 -8.60 -10.03 -23.54
N LYS A 365 -7.62 -10.40 -22.71
CA LYS A 365 -7.58 -11.72 -22.08
C LYS A 365 -8.74 -11.95 -21.11
N LEU A 366 -9.10 -10.95 -20.31
CA LEU A 366 -10.21 -11.07 -19.35
C LEU A 366 -11.57 -11.04 -20.03
N ASP A 367 -11.75 -10.18 -21.03
CA ASP A 367 -13.00 -10.04 -21.80
C ASP A 367 -13.33 -11.32 -22.59
N ALA A 368 -12.31 -12.09 -22.96
CA ALA A 368 -12.49 -13.41 -23.58
C ALA A 368 -13.13 -14.46 -22.65
N ILE A 369 -13.14 -14.23 -21.33
CA ILE A 369 -13.67 -15.20 -20.36
C ILE A 369 -15.19 -15.08 -20.22
N PRO A 370 -15.97 -16.16 -20.43
CA PRO A 370 -17.41 -16.12 -20.25
C PRO A 370 -17.81 -15.66 -18.84
N GLY A 371 -18.68 -14.65 -18.78
CA GLY A 371 -19.15 -14.05 -17.53
C GLY A 371 -18.45 -12.74 -17.16
N VAL A 372 -17.43 -12.36 -17.91
CA VAL A 372 -16.94 -10.98 -17.95
C VAL A 372 -17.77 -10.24 -18.99
N ALA A 373 -18.46 -9.18 -18.57
CA ALA A 373 -19.31 -8.35 -19.44
C ALA A 373 -18.59 -7.10 -19.96
N GLY A 374 -17.35 -6.90 -19.52
CA GLY A 374 -16.49 -5.81 -19.91
C GLY A 374 -15.36 -5.63 -18.91
N VAL A 375 -14.35 -4.88 -19.33
CA VAL A 375 -13.18 -4.54 -18.50
C VAL A 375 -13.10 -3.03 -18.36
N ARG A 376 -12.72 -2.55 -17.18
CA ARG A 376 -12.48 -1.13 -16.89
C ARG A 376 -11.25 -0.93 -16.03
N MET A 377 -10.67 0.25 -16.07
CA MET A 377 -9.72 0.67 -15.04
C MET A 377 -10.46 0.82 -13.71
N TRP A 378 -9.89 0.29 -12.63
CA TRP A 378 -10.45 0.49 -11.31
C TRP A 378 -10.17 1.92 -10.84
N THR A 379 -11.22 2.68 -10.54
CA THR A 379 -11.08 4.09 -10.12
C THR A 379 -10.55 4.25 -8.70
N LEU A 380 -10.51 3.17 -7.91
CA LEU A 380 -10.17 3.24 -6.49
C LEU A 380 -8.81 3.89 -6.19
N PRO A 381 -7.70 3.54 -6.87
CA PRO A 381 -6.41 4.18 -6.59
C PRO A 381 -6.46 5.71 -6.77
N LEU A 382 -7.15 6.18 -7.81
CA LEU A 382 -7.34 7.61 -8.06
C LEU A 382 -8.20 8.27 -6.97
N LEU A 383 -9.31 7.63 -6.56
CA LEU A 383 -10.15 8.15 -5.48
C LEU A 383 -9.39 8.24 -4.16
N ALA A 384 -8.52 7.27 -3.86
CA ALA A 384 -7.67 7.31 -2.68
C ALA A 384 -6.70 8.49 -2.71
N ASP A 385 -6.06 8.76 -3.85
CA ASP A 385 -5.15 9.92 -3.99
C ASP A 385 -5.90 11.25 -3.82
N ILE A 386 -7.10 11.38 -4.40
CA ILE A 386 -7.96 12.55 -4.23
C ILE A 386 -8.35 12.71 -2.76
N TYR A 387 -8.76 11.64 -2.09
CA TYR A 387 -9.08 11.66 -0.66
C TYR A 387 -7.90 12.13 0.19
N GLN A 388 -6.68 11.61 -0.06
CA GLN A 388 -5.49 12.06 0.67
C GLN A 388 -5.16 13.54 0.43
N ALA A 389 -5.30 14.00 -0.82
CA ALA A 389 -5.04 15.40 -1.17
C ALA A 389 -5.99 16.34 -0.42
N GLU A 390 -7.29 16.01 -0.37
CA GLU A 390 -8.26 16.80 0.39
C GLU A 390 -8.05 16.70 1.91
N ALA A 391 -7.74 15.52 2.43
CA ALA A 391 -7.46 15.34 3.85
C ALA A 391 -6.26 16.20 4.30
N ARG A 392 -5.19 16.27 3.49
CA ARG A 392 -4.04 17.15 3.77
C ARG A 392 -4.43 18.63 3.81
N ARG A 393 -5.27 19.09 2.88
CA ARG A 393 -5.79 20.47 2.91
C ARG A 393 -6.63 20.74 4.16
N MET A 394 -7.36 19.75 4.65
CA MET A 394 -8.12 19.87 5.90
C MET A 394 -7.22 19.90 7.14
N VAL A 395 -6.17 19.08 7.17
CA VAL A 395 -5.14 19.10 8.24
C VAL A 395 -4.51 20.49 8.39
N GLU A 396 -4.29 21.20 7.29
CA GLU A 396 -3.74 22.57 7.30
C GLU A 396 -4.73 23.62 7.83
N ARG A 397 -6.04 23.36 7.75
CA ARG A 397 -7.09 24.35 8.01
C ARG A 397 -7.76 24.19 9.36
N ASP A 398 -7.89 22.97 9.87
CA ASP A 398 -8.66 22.68 11.08
C ASP A 398 -7.83 21.90 12.12
N PRO A 399 -7.51 22.50 13.28
CA PRO A 399 -6.72 21.85 14.32
C PRO A 399 -7.33 20.57 14.90
N LEU A 400 -8.67 20.49 14.97
CA LEU A 400 -9.35 19.32 15.54
C LEU A 400 -9.33 18.16 14.55
N PHE A 401 -9.57 18.43 13.27
CA PHE A 401 -9.37 17.48 12.19
C PHE A 401 -7.91 17.01 12.12
N SER A 402 -6.97 17.96 12.19
CA SER A 402 -5.54 17.68 12.19
C SER A 402 -5.15 16.71 13.31
N PHE A 403 -5.59 16.98 14.54
CA PHE A 403 -5.36 16.09 15.67
C PHE A 403 -5.97 14.70 15.45
N TYR A 404 -7.24 14.61 15.05
CA TYR A 404 -7.91 13.34 14.79
C TYR A 404 -7.19 12.51 13.71
N TYR A 405 -6.92 13.13 12.57
CA TYR A 405 -6.36 12.48 11.39
C TYR A 405 -4.92 12.00 11.61
N THR A 406 -4.09 12.82 12.25
CA THR A 406 -2.67 12.49 12.49
C THR A 406 -2.47 11.55 13.68
N SER A 407 -3.24 11.70 14.77
CA SER A 407 -3.06 10.91 15.99
C SER A 407 -3.35 9.42 15.80
N ARG A 408 -4.25 9.07 14.88
CA ARG A 408 -4.58 7.67 14.55
C ARG A 408 -3.36 6.86 14.13
N TRP A 409 -2.42 7.50 13.43
CA TRP A 409 -1.23 6.84 12.86
C TRP A 409 0.08 7.33 13.46
N ALA A 410 0.03 8.15 14.52
CA ALA A 410 1.21 8.77 15.12
C ALA A 410 2.28 7.77 15.58
N VAL A 411 1.90 6.57 16.02
CA VAL A 411 2.86 5.52 16.41
C VAL A 411 3.70 4.99 15.25
N LEU A 412 3.29 5.22 14.01
CA LEU A 412 3.97 4.75 12.79
C LEU A 412 4.49 5.92 11.95
N GLU A 413 3.72 7.00 11.85
CA GLU A 413 4.00 8.18 11.03
C GLU A 413 4.63 9.35 11.80
N GLY A 414 4.78 9.19 13.11
CA GLY A 414 5.47 10.16 13.96
C GLY A 414 6.94 10.35 13.57
N GLN A 415 7.50 11.50 13.96
CA GLN A 415 8.90 11.84 13.69
C GLN A 415 9.83 11.55 14.87
N ASP A 416 9.30 11.08 16.00
CA ASP A 416 10.08 10.68 17.15
C ASP A 416 10.78 9.31 16.93
N GLU A 417 11.71 8.98 17.82
CA GLU A 417 12.52 7.77 17.73
C GLU A 417 11.68 6.49 17.80
N MET A 418 10.60 6.48 18.60
CA MET A 418 9.75 5.31 18.74
C MET A 418 8.97 5.04 17.45
N ALA A 419 8.37 6.08 16.86
CA ALA A 419 7.68 5.96 15.59
C ALA A 419 8.62 5.55 14.44
N ARG A 420 9.83 6.12 14.39
CA ARG A 420 10.86 5.73 13.41
C ARG A 420 11.32 4.29 13.57
N ASN A 421 11.47 3.81 14.80
CA ASN A 421 11.86 2.43 15.05
C ASN A 421 10.76 1.44 14.62
N LEU A 422 9.50 1.70 14.99
CA LEU A 422 8.38 0.85 14.61
C LEU A 422 8.17 0.82 13.09
N SER A 423 8.22 1.99 12.43
CA SER A 423 8.08 2.10 10.97
C SER A 423 9.23 1.44 10.21
N SER A 424 10.47 1.57 10.69
CA SER A 424 11.62 0.87 10.11
C SER A 424 11.49 -0.65 10.28
N GLY A 425 10.99 -1.12 11.43
CA GLY A 425 10.70 -2.55 11.65
C GLY A 425 9.65 -3.07 10.70
N ARG A 426 8.60 -2.29 10.44
CA ARG A 426 7.56 -2.65 9.46
C ARG A 426 8.05 -2.63 8.02
N TRP A 427 8.90 -1.66 7.66
CA TRP A 427 9.55 -1.66 6.36
C TRP A 427 10.36 -2.93 6.15
N GLN A 428 11.20 -3.29 7.12
CA GLN A 428 12.02 -4.50 7.07
C GLN A 428 11.22 -5.79 7.04
N HIS A 429 10.10 -5.85 7.78
CA HIS A 429 9.17 -6.97 7.70
C HIS A 429 8.62 -7.12 6.27
N LEU A 430 8.14 -6.02 5.68
CA LEU A 430 7.59 -6.05 4.32
C LEU A 430 8.65 -6.34 3.25
N THR A 431 9.90 -5.96 3.45
CA THR A 431 11.01 -6.28 2.54
C THR A 431 11.71 -7.60 2.85
N GLY A 432 11.20 -8.41 3.79
CA GLY A 432 11.75 -9.74 4.09
C GLY A 432 13.02 -9.75 4.95
N GLN A 433 13.45 -8.61 5.48
CA GLN A 433 14.64 -8.50 6.35
C GLN A 433 14.26 -8.75 7.82
N PHE A 434 14.05 -10.03 8.16
CA PHE A 434 13.57 -10.39 9.50
C PHE A 434 14.65 -10.41 10.59
N ALA A 435 15.89 -10.71 10.22
CA ALA A 435 17.05 -10.76 11.11
C ALA A 435 17.99 -9.58 10.87
N ASP A 436 18.89 -9.34 11.82
CA ASP A 436 19.92 -8.31 11.70
C ASP A 436 20.90 -8.68 10.58
N ASP A 437 21.28 -7.67 9.80
CA ASP A 437 22.40 -7.74 8.89
C ASP A 437 23.62 -7.12 9.59
N ASP A 438 24.44 -7.97 10.19
CA ASP A 438 25.65 -7.55 10.92
C ASP A 438 26.71 -6.93 10.01
N ILE A 439 26.68 -7.24 8.70
CA ILE A 439 27.65 -6.73 7.72
C ILE A 439 27.32 -5.28 7.37
N GLU A 440 26.04 -5.02 7.09
CA GLU A 440 25.56 -3.67 6.77
C GLU A 440 25.23 -2.83 8.02
N GLY A 441 25.24 -3.46 9.21
CA GLY A 441 24.88 -2.81 10.47
C GLY A 441 23.40 -2.47 10.55
N VAL A 442 22.55 -3.18 9.81
CA VAL A 442 21.11 -2.92 9.72
C VAL A 442 20.38 -3.91 10.62
N LYS A 443 19.77 -3.41 11.71
CA LYS A 443 18.85 -4.21 12.54
C LYS A 443 17.70 -4.74 11.69
N GLY A 444 17.26 -5.98 11.87
CA GLY A 444 16.08 -6.53 11.21
C GLY A 444 14.77 -6.26 11.96
N ALA A 445 13.67 -6.69 11.35
CA ALA A 445 12.32 -6.44 11.87
C ALA A 445 12.13 -6.93 13.32
N ARG A 446 12.67 -8.12 13.67
CA ARG A 446 12.52 -8.70 15.02
C ARG A 446 13.14 -7.84 16.10
N THR A 447 14.39 -7.42 15.88
CA THR A 447 15.14 -6.61 16.84
C THR A 447 14.41 -5.29 17.06
N ARG A 448 13.97 -4.63 16.00
CA ARG A 448 13.21 -3.37 16.10
C ARG A 448 11.89 -3.54 16.86
N TYR A 449 11.13 -4.59 16.58
CA TYR A 449 9.89 -4.86 17.30
C TYR A 449 10.10 -5.21 18.77
N LEU A 450 11.19 -5.92 19.10
CA LEU A 450 11.56 -6.17 20.50
C LEU A 450 11.92 -4.88 21.23
N GLU A 451 12.69 -3.99 20.59
CA GLU A 451 13.08 -2.68 21.15
C GLU A 451 11.89 -1.75 21.40
N GLN A 452 10.82 -1.87 20.61
CA GLN A 452 9.60 -1.09 20.81
C GLN A 452 8.83 -1.44 22.10
N ARG A 453 9.15 -2.58 22.73
CA ARG A 453 8.35 -3.17 23.80
C ARG A 453 8.86 -2.82 25.19
N ALA A 454 8.87 -1.53 25.49
CA ALA A 454 9.15 -1.04 26.85
C ALA A 454 8.34 -1.82 27.92
N PRO A 455 8.95 -2.22 29.04
CA PRO A 455 8.24 -2.93 30.11
C PRO A 455 7.05 -2.13 30.66
N GLU A 456 5.99 -2.81 31.09
CA GLU A 456 4.75 -2.12 31.53
C GLU A 456 4.96 -1.24 32.77
N PHE A 457 5.85 -1.65 33.68
CA PHE A 457 6.18 -0.85 34.86
C PHE A 457 6.88 0.47 34.45
N GLU A 458 7.76 0.45 33.44
CA GLU A 458 8.41 1.68 32.97
C GLU A 458 7.40 2.65 32.34
N ILE A 459 6.47 2.12 31.55
CA ILE A 459 5.40 2.93 30.96
C ILE A 459 4.55 3.52 32.08
N SER A 460 4.12 2.72 33.06
CA SER A 460 3.26 3.16 34.15
C SER A 460 3.90 4.21 35.05
N ASP A 461 5.20 4.06 35.34
CA ASP A 461 5.95 4.95 36.23
C ASP A 461 6.44 6.23 35.53
N LEU A 462 6.28 6.36 34.20
CA LEU A 462 6.78 7.49 33.42
C LEU A 462 6.36 8.86 33.97
N ARG A 463 5.15 8.96 34.52
CA ARG A 463 4.62 10.20 35.11
C ARG A 463 5.31 10.62 36.40
N ILE A 464 5.80 9.66 37.18
CA ILE A 464 6.33 9.89 38.53
C ILE A 464 7.86 9.72 38.61
N ASN A 465 8.49 9.13 37.58
CA ASN A 465 9.91 8.84 37.55
C ASN A 465 10.65 9.75 36.56
N VAL A 466 11.37 10.73 37.12
CA VAL A 466 12.15 11.72 36.33
C VAL A 466 13.30 11.07 35.56
N ASP A 467 13.89 9.99 36.06
CA ASP A 467 14.99 9.32 35.37
C ASP A 467 14.50 8.50 34.17
N LEU A 468 13.29 7.92 34.25
CA LEU A 468 12.62 7.35 33.08
C LEU A 468 12.30 8.43 32.05
N GLN A 469 11.76 9.58 32.47
CA GLN A 469 11.52 10.71 31.55
C GLN A 469 12.80 11.12 30.83
N LYS A 470 13.93 11.27 31.55
CA LYS A 470 15.23 11.58 30.92
C LYS A 470 15.68 10.51 29.93
N ARG A 471 15.49 9.22 30.27
CA ARG A 471 15.86 8.09 29.41
C ARG A 471 15.10 8.12 28.08
N TYR A 472 13.81 8.42 28.12
CA TYR A 472 12.96 8.56 26.93
C TYR A 472 13.05 9.96 26.28
N GLY A 473 14.00 10.81 26.70
CA GLY A 473 14.18 12.15 26.13
C GLY A 473 13.06 13.15 26.46
N LEU A 474 12.18 12.82 27.41
CA LEU A 474 11.03 13.63 27.79
C LEU A 474 11.46 14.71 28.77
N ARG A 475 11.20 15.96 28.42
CA ARG A 475 11.51 17.12 29.25
C ARG A 475 10.37 18.13 29.19
N ARG A 476 10.02 18.70 30.34
CA ARG A 476 9.09 19.82 30.38
C ARG A 476 9.71 21.04 29.72
N GLY A 477 9.09 21.51 28.64
CA GLY A 477 9.48 22.75 27.97
C GLY A 477 9.35 23.98 28.88
N LEU A 478 10.14 25.02 28.59
CA LEU A 478 10.02 26.30 29.28
C LEU A 478 8.63 26.91 29.04
N GLY A 479 7.97 27.36 30.10
CA GLY A 479 6.62 27.94 30.02
C GLY A 479 5.47 26.94 29.95
N ILE A 480 5.74 25.63 30.01
CA ILE A 480 4.70 24.59 30.12
C ILE A 480 4.36 24.35 31.59
N ASP A 481 3.09 24.49 31.95
CA ASP A 481 2.60 24.25 33.31
C ASP A 481 2.69 22.76 33.68
N SER A 482 2.84 22.48 34.98
CA SER A 482 2.96 21.10 35.48
C SER A 482 1.79 20.20 35.10
N SER A 483 0.55 20.73 35.11
CA SER A 483 -0.65 19.99 34.72
C SER A 483 -0.66 19.65 33.23
N GLN A 484 -0.24 20.60 32.39
CA GLN A 484 -0.17 20.41 30.95
C GLN A 484 0.92 19.41 30.56
N TYR A 485 2.06 19.45 31.24
CA TYR A 485 3.11 18.45 31.07
C TYR A 485 2.67 17.05 31.54
N ASP A 486 1.93 16.95 32.65
CA ASP A 486 1.36 15.66 33.09
C ASP A 486 0.40 15.06 32.05
N GLN A 487 -0.43 15.89 31.39
CA GLN A 487 -1.28 15.45 30.27
C GLN A 487 -0.45 14.96 29.07
N GLN A 488 0.65 15.64 28.73
CA GLN A 488 1.57 15.18 27.68
C GLN A 488 2.17 13.81 28.03
N LEU A 489 2.59 13.61 29.28
CA LEU A 489 3.12 12.32 29.72
C LEU A 489 2.07 11.21 29.65
N GLN A 490 0.81 11.48 30.03
CA GLN A 490 -0.29 10.53 29.87
C GLN A 490 -0.50 10.14 28.40
N GLN A 491 -0.46 11.11 27.49
CA GLN A 491 -0.60 10.86 26.06
C GLN A 491 0.58 10.03 25.52
N ILE A 492 1.80 10.30 25.97
CA ILE A 492 2.98 9.50 25.62
C ILE A 492 2.83 8.07 26.14
N GLN A 493 2.39 7.86 27.38
CA GLN A 493 2.11 6.52 27.92
C GLN A 493 1.13 5.74 27.02
N MET A 494 0.06 6.40 26.54
CA MET A 494 -0.90 5.80 25.61
C MET A 494 -0.23 5.38 24.30
N PHE A 495 0.58 6.24 23.68
CA PHE A 495 1.31 5.92 22.46
C PHE A 495 2.38 4.84 22.65
N MET A 496 3.08 4.82 23.78
CA MET A 496 4.03 3.76 24.13
C MET A 496 3.33 2.40 24.21
N ARG A 497 2.15 2.33 24.85
CA ARG A 497 1.34 1.09 24.90
C ARG A 497 0.87 0.67 23.52
N LEU A 498 0.36 1.61 22.72
CA LEU A 498 -0.09 1.31 21.37
C LEU A 498 1.07 0.80 20.50
N GLY A 499 2.23 1.46 20.54
CA GLY A 499 3.43 1.03 19.84
C GLY A 499 3.91 -0.36 20.29
N LYS A 500 3.95 -0.62 21.60
CA LYS A 500 4.28 -1.94 22.18
C LYS A 500 3.32 -3.03 21.70
N ARG A 501 2.01 -2.78 21.72
CA ARG A 501 0.96 -3.74 21.30
C ARG A 501 1.06 -4.04 19.80
N THR A 502 1.21 -3.00 18.96
CA THR A 502 1.44 -3.15 17.52
C THR A 502 2.71 -3.92 17.21
N ALA A 503 3.83 -3.59 17.85
CA ALA A 503 5.09 -4.33 17.68
C ALA A 503 4.99 -5.78 18.14
N THR A 504 4.21 -6.06 19.20
CA THR A 504 3.98 -7.42 19.68
C THR A 504 3.19 -8.24 18.65
N HIS A 505 2.15 -7.67 18.05
CA HIS A 505 1.37 -8.31 16.99
C HIS A 505 2.24 -8.56 15.75
N TRP A 506 2.97 -7.56 15.25
CA TRP A 506 3.83 -7.73 14.08
C TRP A 506 5.02 -8.64 14.33
N LEU A 507 5.56 -8.69 15.56
CA LEU A 507 6.56 -9.69 15.91
C LEU A 507 6.01 -11.11 15.78
N ALA A 508 4.76 -11.35 16.21
CA ALA A 508 4.11 -12.65 16.07
C ALA A 508 3.91 -13.03 14.58
N LEU A 509 3.50 -12.08 13.73
CA LEU A 509 3.45 -12.26 12.28
C LEU A 509 4.82 -12.59 11.69
N VAL A 510 5.89 -11.92 12.12
CA VAL A 510 7.26 -12.23 11.68
C VAL A 510 7.71 -13.64 12.09
N GLN A 511 7.21 -14.19 13.21
CA GLN A 511 7.47 -15.60 13.54
C GLN A 511 6.74 -16.53 12.57
N TYR A 512 5.48 -16.23 12.26
CA TYR A 512 4.69 -16.99 11.31
C TYR A 512 5.33 -16.97 9.91
N ASP A 513 5.66 -15.77 9.43
CA ASP A 513 6.22 -15.54 8.10
C ASP A 513 7.63 -16.16 7.94
N ASP A 514 8.29 -16.50 9.05
CA ASP A 514 9.58 -17.21 9.10
C ASP A 514 9.43 -18.72 9.25
N GLY A 515 8.19 -19.25 9.24
CA GLY A 515 7.89 -20.67 9.43
C GLY A 515 7.99 -21.15 10.87
N ARG A 516 8.10 -20.25 11.86
CA ARG A 516 8.14 -20.60 13.29
C ARG A 516 6.75 -20.59 13.90
N PHE A 517 5.89 -21.48 13.42
CA PHE A 517 4.46 -21.53 13.77
C PHE A 517 4.21 -21.68 15.28
N ASP A 518 4.90 -22.58 15.98
CA ASP A 518 4.77 -22.74 17.44
C ASP A 518 5.14 -21.47 18.20
N THR A 519 6.20 -20.80 17.75
CA THR A 519 6.63 -19.54 18.36
C THR A 519 5.59 -18.44 18.07
N ALA A 520 5.07 -18.37 16.84
CA ALA A 520 4.01 -17.44 16.47
C ALA A 520 2.75 -17.66 17.33
N ALA A 521 2.30 -18.91 17.47
CA ALA A 521 1.16 -19.27 18.31
C ALA A 521 1.35 -18.80 19.76
N ASN A 522 2.51 -19.08 20.35
CA ASN A 522 2.83 -18.64 21.70
C ASN A 522 2.80 -17.11 21.86
N TRP A 523 3.33 -16.36 20.88
CA TRP A 523 3.29 -14.89 20.91
C TRP A 523 1.86 -14.36 20.78
N PHE A 524 1.05 -14.89 19.87
CA PHE A 524 -0.35 -14.47 19.72
C PHE A 524 -1.13 -14.74 21.00
N GLU A 525 -1.10 -15.98 21.48
CA GLU A 525 -1.84 -16.43 22.66
C GLU A 525 -1.42 -15.68 23.92
N LYS A 526 -0.11 -15.67 24.24
CA LYS A 526 0.36 -15.23 25.57
C LYS A 526 0.67 -13.75 25.65
N ARG A 527 0.74 -13.03 24.53
CA ARG A 527 1.24 -11.65 24.50
C ARG A 527 0.35 -10.69 23.73
N VAL A 528 -0.24 -11.12 22.61
CA VAL A 528 -1.16 -10.25 21.84
C VAL A 528 -2.58 -10.34 22.41
N LEU A 529 -3.02 -11.55 22.76
CA LEU A 529 -4.34 -11.85 23.33
C LEU A 529 -4.35 -11.87 24.86
N ASP A 530 -3.31 -11.31 25.50
CA ASP A 530 -3.28 -11.07 26.94
C ASP A 530 -4.44 -10.13 27.32
N GLU A 531 -5.31 -10.57 28.22
CA GLU A 531 -6.52 -9.85 28.64
C GLU A 531 -6.20 -8.47 29.23
N ASP A 532 -5.03 -8.31 29.85
CA ASP A 532 -4.57 -7.02 30.39
C ASP A 532 -4.02 -6.08 29.31
N GLN A 533 -3.84 -6.56 28.07
CA GLN A 533 -3.18 -5.84 26.98
C GLN A 533 -3.97 -5.82 25.66
N MET A 534 -5.29 -6.04 25.72
CA MET A 534 -6.18 -6.00 24.55
C MET A 534 -5.96 -4.77 23.67
N SER A 535 -6.11 -4.96 22.35
CA SER A 535 -5.78 -3.95 21.36
C SER A 535 -6.61 -4.09 20.09
N MET A 536 -6.47 -3.13 19.17
CA MET A 536 -7.09 -3.18 17.83
C MET A 536 -6.66 -4.36 16.95
N TRP A 537 -5.69 -5.16 17.42
CA TRP A 537 -5.16 -6.33 16.72
C TRP A 537 -5.80 -7.66 17.15
N GLU A 538 -6.75 -7.66 18.09
CA GLU A 538 -7.32 -8.88 18.64
C GLU A 538 -7.92 -9.81 17.58
N ASP A 539 -8.83 -9.30 16.74
CA ASP A 539 -9.45 -10.07 15.66
C ASP A 539 -8.42 -10.71 14.73
N SER A 540 -7.41 -9.94 14.35
CA SER A 540 -6.30 -10.42 13.51
C SER A 540 -5.45 -11.46 14.24
N ALA A 541 -5.17 -11.26 15.53
CA ALA A 541 -4.36 -12.16 16.34
C ALA A 541 -5.06 -13.50 16.58
N ARG A 542 -6.38 -13.50 16.82
CA ARG A 542 -7.17 -14.74 16.93
C ARG A 542 -7.14 -15.54 15.63
N TYR A 543 -7.36 -14.88 14.50
CA TYR A 543 -7.26 -15.52 13.19
C TYR A 543 -5.86 -16.10 12.96
N ASN A 544 -4.80 -15.30 13.15
CA ASN A 544 -3.43 -15.75 12.93
C ASN A 544 -2.96 -16.83 13.92
N LEU A 545 -3.49 -16.85 15.15
CA LEU A 545 -3.28 -17.94 16.10
C LEU A 545 -3.90 -19.24 15.57
N ALA A 546 -5.13 -19.19 15.06
CA ALA A 546 -5.76 -20.34 14.43
C ALA A 546 -4.93 -20.81 13.24
N ARG A 547 -4.51 -19.90 12.34
CA ARG A 547 -3.63 -20.24 11.20
C ARG A 547 -2.33 -20.92 11.65
N ALA A 548 -1.71 -20.45 12.74
CA ALA A 548 -0.49 -21.07 13.27
C ALA A 548 -0.73 -22.49 13.80
N LYS A 549 -1.86 -22.70 14.49
CA LYS A 549 -2.28 -24.00 15.02
C LYS A 549 -2.71 -24.99 13.94
N GLU A 550 -3.20 -24.52 12.80
CA GLU A 550 -3.45 -25.38 11.64
C GLU A 550 -2.18 -26.08 11.14
N HIS A 551 -1.02 -25.40 11.18
CA HIS A 551 0.26 -26.01 10.82
C HIS A 551 0.74 -27.06 11.85
N ALA A 552 0.22 -27.02 13.08
CA ALA A 552 0.46 -28.01 14.12
C ALA A 552 -0.64 -29.10 14.17
N GLU A 553 -1.62 -29.04 13.28
CA GLU A 553 -2.77 -29.96 13.21
C GLU A 553 -3.61 -30.00 14.51
N GLU A 554 -3.62 -28.90 15.28
CA GLU A 554 -4.39 -28.75 16.53
C GLU A 554 -5.86 -28.37 16.25
N TRP A 555 -6.58 -29.24 15.53
CA TRP A 555 -7.87 -28.91 14.91
C TRP A 555 -8.98 -28.48 15.87
N ASP A 556 -9.04 -29.08 17.07
CA ASP A 556 -10.06 -28.71 18.06
C ASP A 556 -9.88 -27.26 18.54
N GLU A 557 -8.64 -26.84 18.79
CA GLU A 557 -8.32 -25.46 19.18
C GLU A 557 -8.51 -24.48 18.02
N VAL A 558 -8.19 -24.89 16.79
CA VAL A 558 -8.46 -24.12 15.58
C VAL A 558 -9.96 -23.84 15.44
N GLU A 559 -10.79 -24.86 15.62
CA GLU A 559 -12.24 -24.73 15.54
C GLU A 559 -12.77 -23.75 16.60
N GLU A 560 -12.30 -23.86 17.85
CA GLU A 560 -12.66 -22.95 18.94
C GLU A 560 -12.30 -21.49 18.61
N LEU A 561 -11.07 -21.25 18.14
CA LEU A 561 -10.58 -19.92 17.79
C LEU A 561 -11.35 -19.30 16.63
N LEU A 562 -11.64 -20.07 15.57
CA LEU A 562 -12.37 -19.57 14.41
C LEU A 562 -13.86 -19.34 14.69
N LYS A 563 -14.43 -20.11 15.63
CA LYS A 563 -15.84 -19.98 16.05
C LYS A 563 -16.06 -19.04 17.22
N SER A 564 -15.02 -18.31 17.69
CA SER A 564 -15.17 -17.29 18.74
C SER A 564 -16.19 -16.19 18.36
N GLU A 565 -16.69 -15.43 19.34
CA GLU A 565 -17.74 -14.42 19.17
C GLU A 565 -17.38 -13.28 18.19
N ARG A 566 -18.40 -12.48 17.82
CA ARG A 566 -18.50 -11.53 16.68
C ARG A 566 -17.28 -10.63 16.44
N THR A 567 -16.23 -11.18 15.83
CA THR A 567 -15.16 -10.44 15.16
C THR A 567 -15.63 -9.95 13.79
N TYR A 568 -14.98 -8.94 13.21
CA TYR A 568 -15.27 -8.50 11.84
C TYR A 568 -15.08 -9.63 10.80
N SER A 569 -14.18 -10.57 11.08
CA SER A 569 -13.91 -11.76 10.25
C SER A 569 -14.75 -12.99 10.61
N GLY A 570 -15.70 -12.88 11.55
CA GLY A 570 -16.34 -14.04 12.17
C GLY A 570 -17.10 -14.96 11.20
N HIS A 571 -17.62 -14.40 10.10
CA HIS A 571 -18.28 -15.18 9.05
C HIS A 571 -17.29 -16.03 8.25
N GLY A 572 -16.27 -15.42 7.67
CA GLY A 572 -15.23 -16.14 6.93
C GLY A 572 -14.48 -17.16 7.78
N ASN A 573 -14.23 -16.85 9.05
CA ASN A 573 -13.62 -17.79 10.01
C ASN A 573 -14.46 -19.07 10.16
N ARG A 574 -15.80 -18.95 10.25
CA ARG A 574 -16.70 -20.10 10.36
C ARG A 574 -16.74 -20.92 9.08
N LEU A 575 -16.68 -20.27 7.92
CA LEU A 575 -16.55 -20.97 6.65
C LEU A 575 -15.24 -21.75 6.60
N ARG A 576 -14.12 -21.14 6.99
CA ARG A 576 -12.82 -21.82 7.08
C ARG A 576 -12.87 -23.02 8.04
N ALA A 577 -13.44 -22.86 9.23
CA ALA A 577 -13.60 -23.96 10.19
C ALA A 577 -14.39 -25.14 9.60
N ARG A 578 -15.46 -24.86 8.84
CA ARG A 578 -16.24 -25.90 8.13
C ARG A 578 -15.41 -26.61 7.05
N LEU A 579 -14.55 -25.90 6.33
CA LEU A 579 -13.66 -26.50 5.33
C LEU A 579 -12.59 -27.38 5.98
N ILE A 580 -12.04 -26.96 7.13
CA ILE A 580 -11.07 -27.74 7.91
C ILE A 580 -11.70 -29.04 8.41
N ASP A 581 -12.89 -28.96 9.01
CA ASP A 581 -13.63 -30.13 9.50
C ASP A 581 -13.85 -31.14 8.37
N LYS A 582 -14.32 -30.67 7.21
CA LYS A 582 -14.51 -31.51 6.03
C LYS A 582 -13.22 -32.10 5.45
N SER A 583 -12.11 -31.37 5.49
CA SER A 583 -10.88 -31.79 4.81
C SER A 583 -10.00 -32.71 5.65
N PHE A 584 -10.09 -32.60 6.99
CA PHE A 584 -9.16 -33.26 7.91
C PHE A 584 -9.85 -34.13 8.98
N ARG A 585 -11.18 -34.07 9.13
CA ARG A 585 -11.92 -34.83 10.16
C ARG A 585 -13.01 -35.74 9.61
N GLU A 586 -13.62 -35.38 8.46
CA GLU A 586 -14.47 -36.27 7.64
C GLU A 586 -13.61 -37.11 6.68
#